data_AF-A0A7S1FFU4-F1
#
_entry.id   AF-A0A7S1FFU4-F1
#
_cell.length_a   1.000
_cell.length_b   1.000
_cell.length_c   1.000
_cell.angle_alpha   90.00
_cell.angle_beta   90.00
_cell.angle_gamma   90.00
#
_symmetry.space_group_name_H-M   'P 1'
#
loop_
_entity.id
_entity.type
_entity.pdbx_description
1 polymer ?
#
loop_
_entity_poly.entity_id
_entity_poly.type
_entity_poly.pdbx_seq_one_letter_code
_entity_poly.pdbx_strand_id
1 'polypeptide(L)'
;MPPFAGGLTGTCCACDLVDGGEDRFQHTLRNNKEVYEPVASPDRGRDGRVGHDAPQGGHKEVGTSAGLSSARMIGSQRCDEQQIPEKARLQELVKEFAKRAVRGVPCTLVEADNGRMYPASYHVDQWLKKLTFKPDNLGDRRRVVDMTQIQEIFDYEGATSMFLLSGAIALGVEDRDRLLVIKFSDNTPSVFLLEASSAERDRFIMCMKILRIFAQTDGPDDGA
;
A
#
# COMPACT_ATOMS: atom_id res chain seq x y z
N MET A 1 45.19 -29.47 -13.20
CA MET A 1 44.27 -28.62 -12.41
C MET A 1 44.87 -27.23 -12.32
N PRO A 2 44.35 -26.22 -13.02
CA PRO A 2 44.69 -24.83 -12.78
C PRO A 2 43.64 -24.16 -11.85
N PRO A 3 44.04 -23.14 -11.07
CA PRO A 3 43.14 -22.37 -10.23
C PRO A 3 42.46 -21.25 -11.06
N PHE A 4 41.13 -21.17 -11.00
CA PHE A 4 40.40 -20.01 -11.50
C PHE A 4 40.42 -18.92 -10.42
N ALA A 5 41.23 -17.91 -10.66
CA ALA A 5 41.20 -16.64 -9.96
C ALA A 5 40.70 -15.56 -10.93
N GLY A 6 39.79 -14.72 -10.45
CA GLY A 6 39.50 -13.41 -11.05
C GLY A 6 38.04 -13.22 -11.50
N GLY A 7 37.43 -12.11 -11.07
CA GLY A 7 36.21 -11.63 -11.72
C GLY A 7 35.35 -10.64 -10.94
N LEU A 8 35.91 -9.48 -10.57
CA LEU A 8 35.26 -8.15 -10.60
C LEU A 8 33.80 -8.05 -10.12
N THR A 9 33.62 -7.64 -8.85
CA THR A 9 32.37 -7.02 -8.38
C THR A 9 32.25 -5.61 -8.97
N GLY A 10 31.74 -5.52 -10.20
CA GLY A 10 31.36 -4.26 -10.82
C GLY A 10 30.11 -3.71 -10.15
N THR A 11 30.27 -2.73 -9.26
CA THR A 11 29.16 -1.90 -8.79
C THR A 11 28.63 -1.07 -9.96
N CYS A 12 27.43 -1.40 -10.41
CA CYS A 12 26.75 -0.72 -11.51
C CYS A 12 26.33 0.71 -11.11
N CYS A 13 27.06 1.71 -11.61
CA CYS A 13 26.69 3.13 -11.62
C CYS A 13 25.61 3.41 -12.68
N ALA A 14 24.37 2.98 -12.43
CA ALA A 14 23.23 3.29 -13.30
C ALA A 14 22.19 4.20 -12.63
N CYS A 15 22.52 4.83 -11.50
CA CYS A 15 21.55 5.55 -10.66
C CYS A 15 21.50 7.07 -10.90
N ASP A 16 22.47 7.68 -11.58
CA ASP A 16 22.62 9.15 -11.62
C ASP A 16 21.80 9.88 -12.70
N LEU A 17 21.05 9.17 -13.56
CA LEU A 17 20.27 9.80 -14.64
C LEU A 17 18.77 9.95 -14.32
N VAL A 18 18.31 9.60 -13.12
CA VAL A 18 16.87 9.60 -12.77
C VAL A 18 16.43 10.90 -12.06
N ASP A 19 17.36 11.80 -11.70
CA ASP A 19 17.03 12.96 -10.85
C ASP A 19 16.35 14.13 -11.61
N GLY A 20 16.38 14.13 -12.94
CA GLY A 20 15.78 15.21 -13.75
C GLY A 20 14.25 15.15 -13.91
N GLY A 21 13.59 14.08 -13.45
CA GLY A 21 12.14 13.87 -13.61
C GLY A 21 11.28 14.32 -12.43
N GLU A 22 11.88 14.76 -11.32
CA GLU A 22 11.16 14.95 -10.05
C GLU A 22 10.19 16.14 -10.03
N ASP A 23 10.42 17.17 -10.86
CA ASP A 23 9.60 18.38 -10.84
C ASP A 23 8.19 18.18 -11.41
N ARG A 24 8.03 17.26 -12.38
CA ARG A 24 6.73 17.04 -13.03
C ARG A 24 5.68 16.50 -12.05
N PHE A 25 6.11 15.71 -11.07
CA PHE A 25 5.23 15.11 -10.07
C PHE A 25 4.57 16.15 -9.15
N GLN A 26 5.24 17.27 -8.90
CA GLN A 26 4.71 18.32 -8.02
C GLN A 26 3.60 19.13 -8.68
N HIS A 27 3.64 19.26 -10.00
CA HIS A 27 2.67 20.08 -10.74
C HIS A 27 1.30 19.41 -10.87
N THR A 28 1.25 18.09 -11.13
CA THR A 28 -0.03 17.40 -11.33
C THR A 28 -0.81 17.24 -10.03
N LEU A 29 -0.14 16.95 -8.90
CA LEU A 29 -0.80 16.86 -7.59
C LEU A 29 -1.28 18.22 -7.05
N ARG A 30 -0.63 19.32 -7.44
CA ARG A 30 -1.00 20.67 -7.00
C ARG A 30 -2.28 21.19 -7.65
N ASN A 31 -2.62 20.74 -8.85
CA ASN A 31 -3.78 21.26 -9.58
C ASN A 31 -5.12 20.67 -9.10
N ASN A 32 -5.13 19.51 -8.44
CA ASN A 32 -6.32 19.01 -7.73
C ASN A 32 -6.45 19.62 -6.31
N LYS A 33 -6.34 20.94 -6.23
CA LYS A 33 -6.73 21.70 -5.03
C LYS A 33 -8.25 21.84 -5.02
N GLU A 34 -8.97 20.72 -4.94
CA GLU A 34 -10.34 20.75 -4.43
C GLU A 34 -10.24 21.24 -2.98
N VAL A 35 -10.73 22.46 -2.76
CA VAL A 35 -10.89 23.07 -1.44
C VAL A 35 -11.96 22.24 -0.73
N TYR A 36 -11.53 21.20 -0.03
CA TYR A 36 -12.36 20.53 0.95
C TYR A 36 -12.50 21.51 2.11
N GLU A 37 -13.56 22.31 2.10
CA GLU A 37 -13.96 23.06 3.29
C GLU A 37 -14.23 22.03 4.39
N PRO A 38 -13.56 22.13 5.56
CA PRO A 38 -13.85 21.24 6.67
C PRO A 38 -15.32 21.42 7.04
N VAL A 39 -16.12 20.38 6.81
CA VAL A 39 -17.53 20.37 7.18
C VAL A 39 -17.58 20.59 8.69
N ALA A 40 -17.94 21.81 9.08
CA ALA A 40 -18.11 22.17 10.47
C ALA A 40 -19.02 21.13 11.13
N SER A 41 -18.54 20.55 12.23
CA SER A 41 -19.28 19.54 12.98
C SER A 41 -20.67 20.10 13.32
N PRO A 42 -21.77 19.40 13.00
CA PRO A 42 -23.08 19.84 13.44
C PRO A 42 -23.11 19.79 14.96
N ASP A 43 -23.20 20.97 15.55
CA ASP A 43 -23.47 21.21 16.96
C ASP A 43 -24.73 20.42 17.33
N ARG A 44 -24.55 19.29 18.02
CA ARG A 44 -25.65 18.46 18.49
C ARG A 44 -26.27 19.16 19.68
N GLY A 45 -27.20 20.06 19.35
CA GLY A 45 -28.22 20.58 20.23
C GLY A 45 -28.90 19.46 21.00
N ARG A 46 -28.75 19.56 22.31
CA ARG A 46 -29.43 18.87 23.39
C ARG A 46 -30.93 19.20 23.34
N ASP A 47 -31.81 18.19 23.29
CA ASP A 47 -33.09 18.17 24.03
C ASP A 47 -33.84 16.84 23.88
N GLY A 48 -34.44 16.33 24.97
CA GLY A 48 -35.53 15.34 24.90
C GLY A 48 -35.47 14.11 25.83
N ARG A 49 -35.84 14.29 27.10
CA ARG A 49 -36.64 13.40 28.00
C ARG A 49 -37.63 12.47 27.25
N VAL A 50 -38.15 11.30 27.69
CA VAL A 50 -38.35 10.52 28.93
C VAL A 50 -38.86 9.12 28.50
N GLY A 51 -38.62 8.05 29.27
CA GLY A 51 -39.45 6.82 29.18
C GLY A 51 -38.88 5.57 29.84
N HIS A 52 -39.59 5.06 30.85
CA HIS A 52 -39.40 3.84 31.66
C HIS A 52 -39.38 2.55 30.79
N ASP A 53 -38.79 1.38 31.16
CA ASP A 53 -39.07 0.52 32.31
C ASP A 53 -37.96 -0.56 32.53
N ALA A 54 -37.89 -1.06 33.77
CA ALA A 54 -37.05 -2.15 34.30
C ALA A 54 -37.69 -3.56 34.06
N PRO A 55 -37.23 -4.74 34.59
CA PRO A 55 -36.12 -5.01 35.52
C PRO A 55 -35.31 -6.35 35.36
N GLN A 56 -34.26 -6.44 36.21
CA GLN A 56 -33.78 -7.60 37.02
C GLN A 56 -32.92 -8.75 36.45
N GLY A 57 -31.72 -8.91 37.04
CA GLY A 57 -31.08 -10.23 37.21
C GLY A 57 -29.59 -10.26 37.62
N GLY A 58 -29.29 -10.24 38.93
CA GLY A 58 -28.26 -11.13 39.51
C GLY A 58 -26.86 -10.59 39.86
N HIS A 59 -26.68 -10.27 41.15
CA HIS A 59 -25.44 -9.89 41.86
C HIS A 59 -24.39 -11.02 42.02
N LYS A 60 -23.09 -10.68 42.11
CA LYS A 60 -22.35 -10.73 43.39
C LYS A 60 -20.98 -10.03 43.36
N GLU A 61 -20.87 -9.07 44.27
CA GLU A 61 -19.72 -8.26 44.67
C GLU A 61 -18.83 -9.00 45.68
N VAL A 62 -17.52 -8.71 45.65
CA VAL A 62 -16.59 -8.49 46.79
C VAL A 62 -15.40 -7.74 46.16
N GLY A 63 -14.86 -6.60 46.60
CA GLY A 63 -14.99 -5.76 47.78
C GLY A 63 -13.61 -5.11 48.05
N THR A 64 -13.62 -3.88 48.57
CA THR A 64 -12.62 -3.24 49.47
C THR A 64 -11.72 -2.08 48.93
N SER A 65 -12.14 -0.89 49.38
CA SER A 65 -11.39 0.23 50.00
C SER A 65 -10.51 1.20 49.20
N ALA A 66 -11.07 2.41 49.04
CA ALA A 66 -10.66 3.68 49.67
C ALA A 66 -9.16 4.07 49.71
N GLY A 67 -8.86 5.18 49.03
CA GLY A 67 -7.67 6.00 49.25
C GLY A 67 -7.81 7.37 48.59
N LEU A 68 -8.28 8.35 49.36
CA LEU A 68 -8.32 9.78 49.03
C LEU A 68 -6.92 10.40 49.16
N SER A 69 -6.43 11.10 48.13
CA SER A 69 -5.40 12.16 48.19
C SER A 69 -5.31 12.80 46.79
N SER A 70 -5.91 13.97 46.56
CA SER A 70 -5.40 15.30 46.90
C SER A 70 -4.04 15.62 46.27
N ALA A 71 -4.10 16.65 45.41
CA ALA A 71 -3.06 17.63 45.09
C ALA A 71 -2.42 17.57 43.69
N ARG A 72 -2.48 18.77 43.08
CA ARG A 72 -1.64 19.39 42.04
C ARG A 72 -2.14 19.25 40.61
N MET A 73 -2.88 20.29 40.24
CA MET A 73 -2.88 20.94 38.93
C MET A 73 -1.44 21.06 38.40
N ILE A 74 -1.02 20.08 37.61
CA ILE A 74 0.10 20.24 36.68
C ILE A 74 -0.57 20.58 35.36
N GLY A 75 -0.41 21.84 34.95
CA GLY A 75 -0.87 22.34 33.67
C GLY A 75 -0.36 21.41 32.58
N SER A 76 -1.29 20.65 32.00
CA SER A 76 -1.07 19.86 30.81
C SER A 76 -0.90 20.87 29.67
N GLN A 77 0.32 21.40 29.54
CA GLN A 77 0.82 21.92 28.27
C GLN A 77 0.73 20.74 27.30
N ARG A 78 -0.43 20.62 26.66
CA ARG A 78 -0.56 19.87 25.43
C ARG A 78 0.39 20.59 24.46
N CYS A 79 1.57 19.99 24.29
CA CYS A 79 2.45 20.34 23.21
C CYS A 79 1.58 20.26 21.96
N ASP A 80 1.37 21.39 21.30
CA ASP A 80 0.79 21.45 19.96
C ASP A 80 1.78 20.74 19.03
N GLU A 81 1.84 19.42 19.16
CA GLU A 81 2.55 18.52 18.28
C GLU A 81 1.78 18.60 16.98
N GLN A 82 2.21 19.59 16.19
CA GLN A 82 1.68 20.00 14.91
C GLN A 82 1.27 18.75 14.14
N GLN A 83 -0.04 18.48 14.10
CA GLN A 83 -0.62 17.49 13.23
C GLN A 83 -0.24 17.89 11.81
N ILE A 84 0.89 17.39 11.33
CA ILE A 84 1.18 17.35 9.91
C ILE A 84 -0.08 16.72 9.32
N PRO A 85 -0.79 17.44 8.42
CA PRO A 85 -2.07 16.96 7.92
C PRO A 85 -1.87 15.54 7.41
N GLU A 86 -2.69 14.58 7.85
CA GLU A 86 -2.53 13.16 7.48
C GLU A 86 -2.43 12.98 5.96
N LYS A 87 -3.10 13.88 5.21
CA LYS A 87 -2.97 14.04 3.76
C LYS A 87 -1.54 14.25 3.27
N ALA A 88 -0.76 15.11 3.92
CA ALA A 88 0.63 15.38 3.55
C ALA A 88 1.51 14.14 3.77
N ARG A 89 1.31 13.43 4.89
CA ARG A 89 2.01 12.16 5.17
C ARG A 89 1.69 11.09 4.12
N LEU A 90 0.42 10.96 3.73
CA LEU A 90 0.01 10.01 2.69
C LEU A 90 0.60 10.38 1.31
N GLN A 91 0.61 11.67 0.97
CA GLN A 91 1.22 12.15 -0.28
C GLN A 91 2.72 11.85 -0.34
N GLU A 92 3.45 12.07 0.76
CA GLU A 92 4.87 11.75 0.85
C GLU A 92 5.11 10.24 0.71
N LEU A 93 4.32 9.43 1.40
CA LEU A 93 4.38 7.97 1.33
C LEU A 93 4.18 7.46 -0.11
N VAL A 94 3.14 7.94 -0.81
CA VAL A 94 2.87 7.54 -2.20
C VAL A 94 3.97 8.04 -3.15
N LYS A 95 4.50 9.24 -2.91
CA LYS A 95 5.61 9.81 -3.69
C LYS A 95 6.87 8.96 -3.54
N GLU A 96 7.26 8.59 -2.32
CA GLU A 96 8.42 7.71 -2.08
C GLU A 96 8.24 6.34 -2.71
N PHE A 97 7.04 5.76 -2.60
CA PHE A 97 6.72 4.50 -3.26
C PHE A 97 6.87 4.60 -4.77
N ALA A 98 6.29 5.63 -5.40
CA ALA A 98 6.39 5.84 -6.85
C ALA A 98 7.85 6.00 -7.30
N LYS A 99 8.67 6.77 -6.57
CA LYS A 99 10.10 6.91 -6.87
C LYS A 99 10.83 5.57 -6.85
N ARG A 100 10.58 4.74 -5.84
CA ARG A 100 11.15 3.38 -5.76
C ARG A 100 10.65 2.49 -6.90
N ALA A 101 9.35 2.51 -7.16
CA ALA A 101 8.73 1.72 -8.22
C ALA A 101 9.23 2.10 -9.62
N VAL A 102 9.53 3.38 -9.89
CA VAL A 102 10.13 3.82 -11.16
C VAL A 102 11.55 3.28 -11.35
N ARG A 103 12.32 3.16 -10.26
CA ARG A 103 13.68 2.58 -10.30
C ARG A 103 13.66 1.05 -10.41
N GLY A 104 12.54 0.43 -10.10
CA GLY A 104 12.40 -1.02 -9.96
C GLY A 104 12.52 -1.46 -8.52
N VAL A 105 11.57 -2.29 -8.09
CA VAL A 105 11.58 -2.89 -6.75
C VAL A 105 11.71 -4.41 -6.91
N PRO A 106 12.70 -5.04 -6.24
CA PRO A 106 12.85 -6.48 -6.26
C PRO A 106 11.67 -7.16 -5.57
N CYS A 107 11.18 -8.25 -6.16
CA CYS A 107 10.08 -9.05 -5.65
C CYS A 107 10.28 -10.52 -6.08
N THR A 108 9.30 -11.37 -5.76
CA THR A 108 9.23 -12.73 -6.29
C THR A 108 7.88 -12.95 -6.93
N LEU A 109 7.87 -13.43 -8.17
CA LEU A 109 6.63 -13.82 -8.85
C LEU A 109 6.30 -15.27 -8.55
N VAL A 110 5.02 -15.55 -8.31
CA VAL A 110 4.51 -16.91 -8.07
C VAL A 110 3.66 -17.34 -9.27
N GLU A 111 3.96 -18.50 -9.83
CA GLU A 111 3.19 -19.09 -10.92
C GLU A 111 1.94 -19.79 -10.36
N ALA A 112 0.77 -19.44 -10.90
CA ALA A 112 -0.52 -19.84 -10.35
C ALA A 112 -0.77 -21.37 -10.40
N ASP A 113 -0.21 -22.03 -11.42
CA ASP A 113 -0.53 -23.43 -11.71
C ASP A 113 0.23 -24.40 -10.82
N ASN A 114 1.47 -24.07 -10.46
CA ASN A 114 2.40 -24.98 -9.78
C ASN A 114 3.06 -24.37 -8.53
N GLY A 115 2.77 -23.11 -8.22
CA GLY A 115 3.36 -22.39 -7.09
C GLY A 115 4.86 -22.08 -7.22
N ARG A 116 5.45 -22.25 -8.42
CA ARG A 116 6.87 -21.96 -8.63
C ARG A 116 7.15 -20.48 -8.44
N MET A 117 8.26 -20.21 -7.78
CA MET A 117 8.70 -18.86 -7.43
C MET A 117 9.90 -18.47 -8.27
N TYR A 118 9.88 -17.24 -8.79
CA TYR A 118 10.97 -16.70 -9.61
C TYR A 118 11.36 -15.31 -9.10
N PRO A 119 12.64 -15.04 -8.85
CA PRO A 119 13.13 -13.69 -8.59
C PRO A 119 12.77 -12.76 -9.74
N ALA A 120 12.28 -11.58 -9.39
CA ALA A 120 11.81 -10.59 -10.35
C ALA A 120 11.97 -9.18 -9.81
N SER A 121 11.66 -8.19 -10.65
CA SER A 121 11.40 -6.82 -10.22
C SER A 121 10.13 -6.29 -10.86
N TYR A 122 9.42 -5.41 -10.17
CA TYR A 122 8.35 -4.62 -10.76
C TYR A 122 8.75 -3.16 -10.93
N HIS A 123 8.23 -2.53 -11.99
CA HIS A 123 8.53 -1.17 -12.39
C HIS A 123 7.23 -0.43 -12.69
N VAL A 124 7.09 0.81 -12.22
CA VAL A 124 6.03 1.72 -12.67
C VAL A 124 6.65 2.73 -13.61
N ASP A 125 6.01 3.02 -14.74
CA ASP A 125 6.55 4.03 -15.65
C ASP A 125 6.47 5.44 -15.04
N GLN A 126 7.27 6.38 -15.57
CA GLN A 126 7.33 7.76 -15.06
C GLN A 126 5.99 8.52 -15.15
N TRP A 127 5.03 8.00 -15.93
CA TRP A 127 3.70 8.56 -16.13
C TRP A 127 2.63 7.91 -15.23
N LEU A 128 3.01 6.90 -14.43
CA LEU A 128 2.10 6.15 -13.55
C LEU A 128 0.92 5.52 -14.31
N LYS A 129 1.16 5.11 -15.55
CA LYS A 129 0.17 4.48 -16.43
C LYS A 129 0.41 2.99 -16.57
N LYS A 130 1.66 2.53 -16.44
CA LYS A 130 2.04 1.15 -16.72
C LYS A 130 2.79 0.54 -15.56
N LEU A 131 2.37 -0.66 -15.18
CA LEU A 131 3.08 -1.54 -14.25
C LEU A 131 3.74 -2.67 -15.07
N THR A 132 5.03 -2.84 -14.89
CA THR A 132 5.82 -3.85 -15.62
C THR A 132 6.44 -4.83 -14.63
N PHE A 133 6.27 -6.12 -14.87
CA PHE A 133 6.94 -7.19 -14.14
C PHE A 133 8.05 -7.78 -15.02
N LYS A 134 9.27 -7.86 -14.47
CA LYS A 134 10.46 -8.38 -15.15
C LYS A 134 11.09 -9.50 -14.31
N PRO A 135 10.91 -10.77 -14.70
CA PRO A 135 11.63 -11.89 -14.08
C PRO A 135 13.12 -11.85 -14.41
N ASP A 136 13.98 -12.21 -13.47
CA ASP A 136 15.44 -12.12 -13.64
C ASP A 136 16.00 -13.23 -14.55
N ASN A 137 15.40 -14.43 -14.48
CA ASN A 137 15.94 -15.65 -15.08
C ASN A 137 15.22 -16.14 -16.36
N LEU A 138 14.20 -15.41 -16.84
CA LEU A 138 13.33 -15.88 -17.95
C LEU A 138 13.52 -15.11 -19.27
N GLY A 139 14.66 -14.44 -19.44
CA GLY A 139 14.97 -13.62 -20.62
C GLY A 139 14.11 -12.36 -20.70
N ASP A 140 13.83 -11.89 -21.91
CA ASP A 140 13.10 -10.64 -22.18
C ASP A 140 11.58 -10.73 -21.98
N ARG A 141 11.10 -11.72 -21.20
CA ARG A 141 9.68 -11.95 -20.88
C ARG A 141 9.20 -10.94 -19.84
N ARG A 142 9.12 -9.68 -20.24
CA ARG A 142 8.46 -8.63 -19.46
C ARG A 142 6.95 -8.69 -19.65
N ARG A 143 6.21 -8.55 -18.56
CA ARG A 143 4.75 -8.40 -18.59
C ARG A 143 4.40 -6.96 -18.25
N VAL A 144 3.82 -6.25 -19.21
CA VAL A 144 3.40 -4.86 -19.05
C VAL A 144 1.87 -4.83 -18.96
N VAL A 145 1.33 -4.15 -17.96
CA VAL A 145 -0.11 -3.97 -17.77
C VAL A 145 -0.42 -2.50 -17.54
N ASP A 146 -1.52 -2.02 -18.12
CA ASP A 146 -1.98 -0.67 -17.84
C ASP A 146 -2.60 -0.61 -16.45
N MET A 147 -2.27 0.42 -15.68
CA MET A 147 -2.76 0.60 -14.31
C MET A 147 -4.28 0.75 -14.25
N THR A 148 -4.90 1.26 -15.32
CA THR A 148 -6.35 1.34 -15.48
C THR A 148 -7.02 -0.04 -15.58
N GLN A 149 -6.30 -1.07 -16.03
CA GLN A 149 -6.78 -2.44 -16.13
C GLN A 149 -6.70 -3.21 -14.81
N ILE A 150 -6.04 -2.68 -13.78
CA ILE A 150 -6.07 -3.28 -12.45
C ILE A 150 -7.51 -3.16 -11.94
N GLN A 151 -8.17 -4.28 -11.68
CA GLN A 151 -9.50 -4.31 -11.10
C GLN A 151 -9.42 -4.19 -9.59
N GLU A 152 -8.60 -5.06 -8.97
CA GLU A 152 -8.47 -5.17 -7.53
C GLU A 152 -7.13 -5.79 -7.13
N ILE A 153 -6.68 -5.49 -5.91
CA ILE A 153 -5.46 -6.02 -5.31
C ILE A 153 -5.82 -6.59 -3.94
N PHE A 154 -5.51 -7.87 -3.75
CA PHE A 154 -5.82 -8.64 -2.56
C PHE A 154 -4.54 -9.03 -1.84
N ASP A 155 -4.63 -9.20 -0.52
CA ASP A 155 -3.69 -10.02 0.24
C ASP A 155 -4.05 -11.52 0.11
N TYR A 156 -3.35 -12.37 0.83
CA TYR A 156 -3.59 -13.82 0.82
C TYR A 156 -5.01 -14.20 1.28
N GLU A 157 -5.53 -13.58 2.35
CA GLU A 157 -6.84 -13.91 2.91
C GLU A 157 -7.98 -13.48 1.97
N GLY A 158 -7.87 -12.29 1.39
CA GLY A 158 -8.80 -11.79 0.37
C GLY A 158 -8.78 -12.63 -0.90
N ALA A 159 -7.59 -13.03 -1.36
CA ALA A 159 -7.45 -13.88 -2.55
C ALA A 159 -8.02 -15.29 -2.33
N THR A 160 -7.86 -15.85 -1.13
CA THR A 160 -8.44 -17.15 -0.74
C THR A 160 -9.96 -17.09 -0.72
N SER A 161 -10.53 -16.03 -0.13
CA SER A 161 -11.98 -15.83 -0.03
C SER A 161 -12.65 -15.69 -1.39
N MET A 162 -11.92 -15.18 -2.39
CA MET A 162 -12.38 -15.00 -3.77
C MET A 162 -12.05 -16.19 -4.69
N PHE A 163 -11.54 -17.29 -4.14
CA PHE A 163 -11.11 -18.49 -4.89
C PHE A 163 -10.09 -18.19 -6.01
N LEU A 164 -9.29 -17.13 -5.86
CA LEU A 164 -8.26 -16.77 -6.84
C LEU A 164 -7.00 -17.62 -6.69
N LEU A 165 -6.77 -18.16 -5.50
CA LEU A 165 -5.71 -19.11 -5.23
C LEU A 165 -6.23 -20.52 -5.51
N SER A 166 -5.64 -21.19 -6.50
CA SER A 166 -5.83 -22.62 -6.65
C SER A 166 -5.26 -23.31 -5.42
N GLY A 167 -5.97 -24.32 -4.89
CA GLY A 167 -5.48 -25.15 -3.78
C GLY A 167 -4.15 -25.86 -4.08
N ALA A 168 -3.69 -25.82 -5.34
CA ALA A 168 -2.37 -26.29 -5.76
C ALA A 168 -1.20 -25.43 -5.24
N ILE A 169 -1.43 -24.17 -4.87
CA ILE A 169 -0.36 -23.28 -4.40
C ILE A 169 -0.12 -23.50 -2.91
N ALA A 170 0.75 -24.45 -2.58
CA ALA A 170 1.18 -24.71 -1.21
C ALA A 170 2.25 -23.70 -0.77
N LEU A 171 1.84 -22.51 -0.32
CA LEU A 171 2.74 -21.51 0.27
C LEU A 171 2.99 -21.77 1.75
N GLY A 172 4.22 -21.53 2.21
CA GLY A 172 4.56 -21.44 3.63
C GLY A 172 3.93 -20.22 4.29
N VAL A 173 3.80 -20.22 5.62
CA VAL A 173 3.15 -19.14 6.37
C VAL A 173 3.80 -17.78 6.09
N GLU A 174 5.13 -17.72 6.09
CA GLU A 174 5.87 -16.49 5.81
C GLU A 174 5.66 -15.95 4.39
N ASP A 175 5.41 -16.83 3.41
CA ASP A 175 5.11 -16.40 2.05
C ASP A 175 3.67 -15.89 1.94
N ARG A 176 2.72 -16.52 2.65
CA ARG A 176 1.33 -16.05 2.71
C ARG A 176 1.23 -14.63 3.25
N ASP A 177 1.97 -14.32 4.30
CA ASP A 177 1.98 -12.98 4.91
C ASP A 177 2.55 -11.91 3.97
N ARG A 178 3.37 -12.28 2.99
CA ARG A 178 3.99 -11.36 2.03
C ARG A 178 3.33 -11.38 0.66
N LEU A 179 2.37 -12.27 0.44
CA LEU A 179 1.69 -12.44 -0.84
C LEU A 179 0.65 -11.33 -1.07
N LEU A 180 0.66 -10.81 -2.29
CA LEU A 180 -0.45 -10.07 -2.86
C LEU A 180 -0.83 -10.61 -4.24
N VAL A 181 -2.10 -10.44 -4.60
CA VAL A 181 -2.68 -10.90 -5.87
C VAL A 181 -3.31 -9.70 -6.59
N ILE A 182 -2.89 -9.46 -7.82
CA ILE A 182 -3.41 -8.39 -8.67
C ILE A 182 -4.34 -9.02 -9.71
N LYS A 183 -5.62 -8.64 -9.67
CA LYS A 183 -6.65 -9.06 -10.62
C LYS A 183 -6.89 -7.97 -11.65
N PHE A 184 -7.04 -8.36 -12.91
CA PHE A 184 -7.25 -7.43 -14.04
C PHE A 184 -8.68 -7.51 -14.57
N SER A 185 -9.15 -6.41 -15.18
CA SER A 185 -10.49 -6.30 -15.78
C SER A 185 -10.59 -6.89 -17.19
N ASP A 186 -9.48 -7.01 -17.90
CA ASP A 186 -9.39 -7.42 -19.31
C ASP A 186 -9.21 -8.93 -19.51
N ASN A 187 -9.54 -9.73 -18.49
CA ASN A 187 -9.29 -11.18 -18.42
C ASN A 187 -7.80 -11.56 -18.51
N THR A 188 -6.86 -10.62 -18.37
CA THR A 188 -5.45 -10.97 -18.25
C THR A 188 -5.26 -11.80 -16.97
N PRO A 189 -4.50 -12.91 -17.01
CA PRO A 189 -4.31 -13.78 -15.85
C PRO A 189 -3.81 -13.01 -14.62
N SER A 190 -4.33 -13.31 -13.42
CA SER A 190 -3.89 -12.64 -12.20
C SER A 190 -2.36 -12.74 -12.01
N VAL A 191 -1.76 -11.72 -11.38
CA VAL A 191 -0.35 -11.74 -10.99
C VAL A 191 -0.26 -12.00 -9.50
N PHE A 192 0.57 -12.98 -9.12
CA PHE A 192 0.87 -13.32 -7.73
C PHE A 192 2.29 -12.86 -7.42
N LEU A 193 2.44 -12.02 -6.40
CA LEU A 193 3.69 -11.36 -6.07
C LEU A 193 3.96 -11.47 -4.58
N LEU A 194 5.18 -11.85 -4.22
CA LEU A 194 5.71 -11.82 -2.86
C LEU A 194 6.61 -10.60 -2.70
N GLU A 195 6.27 -9.77 -1.73
CA GLU A 195 7.09 -8.63 -1.31
C GLU A 195 8.19 -9.04 -0.31
N ALA A 196 9.14 -8.14 -0.06
CA ALA A 196 10.22 -8.40 0.89
C ALA A 196 9.72 -8.66 2.32
N SER A 197 8.61 -8.03 2.71
CA SER A 197 7.95 -8.20 4.02
C SER A 197 6.45 -7.95 3.93
N SER A 198 5.69 -8.33 4.96
CA SER A 198 4.25 -8.03 5.06
C SER A 198 3.97 -6.52 5.10
N ALA A 199 4.85 -5.73 5.72
CA ALA A 199 4.76 -4.28 5.73
C ALA A 199 4.96 -3.67 4.32
N GLU A 200 5.88 -4.21 3.51
CA GLU A 200 6.05 -3.77 2.11
C GLU A 200 4.85 -4.20 1.24
N ARG A 201 4.26 -5.38 1.49
CA ARG A 201 2.99 -5.82 0.88
C ARG A 201 1.87 -4.81 1.14
N ASP A 202 1.67 -4.41 2.39
CA ASP A 202 0.64 -3.43 2.75
C ASP A 202 0.86 -2.07 2.10
N ARG A 203 2.13 -1.63 2.10
CA ARG A 203 2.51 -0.40 1.41
C ARG A 203 2.21 -0.49 -0.08
N PHE A 204 2.53 -1.60 -0.74
CA PHE A 204 2.22 -1.82 -2.15
C PHE A 204 0.71 -1.72 -2.40
N ILE A 205 -0.10 -2.48 -1.65
CA ILE A 205 -1.56 -2.51 -1.84
C ILE A 205 -2.15 -1.10 -1.70
N MET A 206 -1.79 -0.38 -0.63
CA MET A 206 -2.27 0.97 -0.38
C MET A 206 -1.84 1.96 -1.48
N CYS A 207 -0.54 1.99 -1.81
CA CYS A 207 -0.01 2.94 -2.79
C CYS A 207 -0.57 2.65 -4.19
N MET A 208 -0.62 1.39 -4.58
CA MET A 208 -1.09 0.99 -5.91
C MET A 208 -2.58 1.29 -6.09
N LYS A 209 -3.41 1.15 -5.04
CA LYS A 209 -4.81 1.58 -5.06
C LYS A 209 -4.94 3.09 -5.31
N ILE A 210 -4.10 3.90 -4.66
CA ILE A 210 -4.08 5.35 -4.87
C ILE A 210 -3.61 5.71 -6.28
N LEU A 211 -2.47 5.14 -6.72
CA LEU A 211 -1.92 5.38 -8.06
C LEU A 211 -2.88 4.96 -9.18
N ARG A 212 -3.65 3.89 -8.99
CA ARG A 212 -4.70 3.48 -9.94
C ARG A 212 -5.75 4.58 -10.14
N ILE A 213 -6.19 5.24 -9.06
CA ILE A 213 -7.16 6.35 -9.14
C ILE A 213 -6.55 7.50 -9.96
N PHE A 214 -5.28 7.84 -9.71
CA PHE A 214 -4.57 8.85 -10.50
C PHE A 214 -4.49 8.49 -11.99
N ALA A 215 -4.20 7.23 -12.32
CA ALA A 215 -4.14 6.76 -13.69
C ALA A 215 -5.49 6.89 -14.41
N GLN A 216 -6.61 6.81 -13.69
CA GLN A 216 -7.97 6.95 -14.23
C GLN A 216 -8.42 8.40 -14.40
N THR A 217 -7.97 9.32 -13.54
CA THR A 217 -8.37 10.74 -13.62
C THR A 217 -7.57 11.53 -14.64
N ASP A 218 -6.30 11.15 -14.84
CA ASP A 218 -5.40 11.78 -15.78
C ASP A 218 -5.58 11.13 -17.17
N GLY A 219 -6.78 11.31 -17.75
CA GLY A 219 -7.11 10.82 -19.08
C GLY A 219 -6.08 11.25 -20.12
N PRO A 220 -5.98 10.56 -21.27
CA PRO A 220 -5.04 10.94 -22.31
C PRO A 220 -5.28 12.41 -22.63
N ASP A 221 -4.28 13.24 -22.36
CA ASP A 221 -4.24 14.63 -22.81
C ASP A 221 -4.21 14.53 -24.34
N ASP A 222 -5.41 14.50 -24.94
CA ASP A 222 -5.69 14.37 -26.38
C ASP A 222 -5.26 15.67 -27.10
N GLY A 223 -4.04 16.11 -26.81
CA GLY A 223 -3.37 17.24 -27.45
C GLY A 223 -2.78 16.82 -28.79
N ALA A 224 -3.63 16.28 -29.67
CA ALA A 224 -3.35 16.09 -31.09
C ALA A 224 -3.58 17.41 -31.86
#